data_AF-F9HNC7-F1
#
_entry.id   AF-F9HNC7-F1
#
_cell.length_a   1.000
_cell.length_b   1.000
_cell.length_c   1.000
_cell.angle_alpha   90.00
_cell.angle_beta   90.00
_cell.angle_gamma   90.00
#
_symmetry.space_group_name_H-M   'P 1'
#
loop_
_entity.id
_entity.type
_entity.pdbx_description
1 polymer ?
#
loop_
_entity_poly.entity_id
_entity_poly.type
_entity_poly.pdbx_seq_one_letter_code
_entity_poly.pdbx_strand_id
1 'polypeptide(L)'
;MEFFGNKPFTQEPERAISQADQLLDYKSWSEEDRKMFSQLRMREEQALLAQDYALETARAEGIEQGIEKGLEQGLERGKLFAFLDMVRQGLLTSEVASEQLGMTVAEFEELLKEHHK
;
A
#
# COMPACT_ATOMS: atom_id res chain seq x y z
N MET A 1 -14.44 -3.75 -36.98
CA MET A 1 -14.78 -4.12 -35.58
C MET A 1 -15.68 -3.02 -35.08
N GLU A 2 -17.00 -3.16 -35.32
CA GLU A 2 -17.97 -2.11 -34.97
C GLU A 2 -18.40 -2.28 -33.52
N PHE A 3 -18.15 -1.21 -32.78
CA PHE A 3 -18.42 -1.02 -31.37
C PHE A 3 -19.92 -1.13 -31.11
N PHE A 4 -20.31 -1.62 -29.93
CA PHE A 4 -21.69 -1.81 -29.49
C PHE A 4 -22.50 -0.48 -29.50
N GLY A 5 -22.93 -0.04 -30.68
CA GLY A 5 -23.97 0.96 -30.82
C GLY A 5 -25.30 0.26 -30.58
N ASN A 6 -26.09 0.75 -29.62
CA ASN A 6 -27.45 0.31 -29.43
C ASN A 6 -28.16 0.31 -30.79
N LYS A 7 -28.62 -0.87 -31.23
CA LYS A 7 -29.41 -0.97 -32.45
C LYS A 7 -30.68 -0.13 -32.24
N PRO A 8 -31.15 0.64 -33.25
CA PRO A 8 -32.42 1.32 -33.14
C PRO A 8 -33.50 0.30 -32.81
N PHE A 9 -34.42 0.67 -31.90
CA PHE A 9 -35.50 -0.21 -31.50
C PHE A 9 -36.28 -0.66 -32.75
N THR A 10 -36.45 -1.97 -32.91
CA THR A 10 -37.21 -2.57 -34.02
C THR A 10 -38.72 -2.61 -33.74
N GLN A 11 -39.15 -2.20 -32.55
CA GLN A 11 -40.54 -2.10 -32.10
C GLN A 11 -40.71 -0.78 -31.34
N GLU A 12 -41.87 -0.14 -31.44
CA GLU A 12 -42.12 1.08 -30.67
C GLU A 12 -42.09 0.78 -29.17
N PRO A 13 -41.28 1.51 -28.38
CA PRO A 13 -41.19 1.30 -26.94
C PRO A 13 -42.55 1.58 -26.29
N GLU A 14 -42.95 0.70 -25.36
CA GLU A 14 -44.17 0.89 -24.58
C GLU A 14 -44.18 2.27 -23.91
N ARG A 15 -45.37 2.84 -23.73
CA ARG A 15 -45.55 4.21 -23.21
C ARG A 15 -44.76 4.47 -21.91
N ALA A 16 -44.66 3.48 -21.03
CA ALA A 16 -43.89 3.57 -19.79
C ALA A 16 -42.39 3.72 -20.03
N ILE A 17 -41.83 3.02 -21.03
CA ILE A 17 -40.41 3.11 -21.41
C ILE A 17 -40.12 4.47 -22.05
N SER A 18 -41.00 4.94 -22.95
CA SER A 18 -40.85 6.26 -23.57
C SER A 18 -40.93 7.41 -22.55
N GLN A 19 -41.77 7.27 -21.52
CA GLN A 19 -41.86 8.26 -20.43
C GLN A 19 -40.64 8.22 -19.51
N ALA A 20 -40.12 7.02 -19.22
CA ALA A 20 -38.88 6.88 -18.45
C ALA A 20 -37.68 7.49 -19.19
N ASP A 21 -37.59 7.32 -20.51
CA ASP A 21 -36.51 7.87 -21.33
C ASP A 21 -36.54 9.41 -21.36
N GLN A 22 -37.73 10.02 -21.44
CA GLN A 22 -37.89 11.47 -21.35
C GLN A 22 -37.47 12.07 -20.00
N LEU A 23 -37.66 11.33 -18.91
CA LEU A 23 -37.22 11.74 -17.57
C LEU A 23 -35.69 11.65 -17.42
N LEU A 24 -35.05 10.76 -18.18
CA LEU A 24 -33.59 10.59 -18.22
C LEU A 24 -32.91 11.55 -19.20
N ASP A 25 -33.66 12.30 -20.01
CA ASP A 25 -33.09 13.28 -20.92
C ASP A 25 -32.51 14.46 -20.15
N TYR A 26 -31.18 14.49 -20.04
CA TYR A 26 -30.43 15.58 -19.41
C TYR A 26 -30.77 16.97 -19.96
N LYS A 27 -31.22 17.06 -21.22
CA LYS A 27 -31.62 18.32 -21.86
C LYS A 27 -32.98 18.83 -21.39
N SER A 28 -33.82 17.97 -20.79
CA SER A 28 -35.13 18.34 -20.23
C SER A 28 -35.06 18.75 -18.75
N TRP A 29 -33.92 18.52 -18.08
CA TRP A 29 -33.74 18.84 -16.65
C TRP A 29 -33.70 20.35 -16.36
N SER A 30 -34.18 20.72 -15.15
CA SER A 30 -34.06 22.08 -14.62
C SER A 30 -32.60 22.47 -14.34
N GLU A 31 -32.33 23.77 -14.20
CA GLU A 31 -30.99 24.23 -13.84
C GLU A 31 -30.58 23.74 -12.45
N GLU A 32 -31.53 23.68 -11.51
CA GLU A 32 -31.34 23.15 -10.17
C GLU A 32 -30.95 21.66 -10.19
N ASP A 33 -31.64 20.83 -10.98
CA ASP A 33 -31.34 19.39 -11.10
C ASP A 33 -29.96 19.15 -11.72
N ARG A 34 -29.61 19.91 -12.77
CA ARG A 34 -28.28 19.83 -13.39
C ARG A 34 -27.17 20.24 -12.43
N LYS A 35 -27.38 21.32 -11.67
CA LYS A 35 -26.42 21.80 -10.68
C LYS A 35 -26.22 20.77 -9.57
N MET A 36 -27.31 20.24 -9.01
CA MET A 36 -27.26 19.20 -7.98
C MET A 36 -26.52 17.95 -8.48
N PHE A 37 -26.85 17.47 -9.68
CA PHE A 37 -26.17 16.32 -10.27
C PHE A 37 -24.68 16.61 -10.50
N SER A 38 -24.32 17.76 -11.06
CA SER A 38 -22.92 18.15 -11.25
C SER A 38 -22.14 18.22 -9.94
N GLN A 39 -22.72 18.78 -8.87
CA GLN A 39 -22.09 18.87 -7.56
C GLN A 39 -21.90 17.49 -6.94
N LEU A 40 -22.90 16.60 -7.05
CA LEU A 40 -22.79 15.22 -6.60
C LEU A 40 -21.65 14.50 -7.33
N ARG A 41 -21.59 14.60 -8.66
CA ARG A 41 -20.53 13.99 -9.48
C ARG A 41 -19.15 14.51 -9.12
N MET A 42 -19.00 15.82 -8.95
CA MET A 42 -17.74 16.43 -8.51
C MET A 42 -17.32 15.90 -7.14
N ARG A 43 -18.27 15.74 -6.20
CA ARG A 43 -17.96 15.19 -4.87
C ARG A 43 -17.58 13.71 -4.93
N GLU A 44 -18.28 12.91 -5.73
CA GLU A 44 -17.93 11.51 -5.96
C GLU A 44 -16.51 11.39 -6.52
N GLU A 45 -16.19 12.18 -7.53
CA GLU A 45 -14.87 12.20 -8.15
C GLU A 45 -13.78 12.64 -7.16
N GLN A 46 -14.02 13.69 -6.37
CA GLN A 46 -13.09 14.11 -5.32
C GLN A 46 -12.90 13.05 -4.24
N ALA A 47 -13.96 12.36 -3.84
CA ALA A 47 -13.88 11.29 -2.85
C ALA A 47 -13.06 10.11 -3.38
N LEU A 48 -13.23 9.76 -4.66
CA LEU A 48 -12.46 8.72 -5.31
C LEU A 48 -10.97 9.11 -5.39
N LEU A 49 -10.66 10.34 -5.83
CA LEU A 49 -9.29 10.84 -5.88
C LEU A 49 -8.62 10.88 -4.50
N ALA A 50 -9.35 11.30 -3.46
CA ALA A 50 -8.84 11.32 -2.10
C ALA A 50 -8.57 9.90 -1.58
N GLN A 51 -9.43 8.92 -1.93
CA GLN A 51 -9.22 7.53 -1.60
C GLN A 51 -7.96 6.98 -2.29
N ASP A 52 -7.81 7.20 -3.59
CA ASP A 52 -6.64 6.75 -4.34
C ASP A 52 -5.35 7.36 -3.79
N TYR A 53 -5.37 8.66 -3.49
CA TYR A 53 -4.23 9.35 -2.87
C TYR A 53 -3.88 8.78 -1.49
N ALA A 54 -4.88 8.53 -0.64
CA ALA A 54 -4.67 7.95 0.68
C ALA A 54 -4.09 6.53 0.60
N LEU A 55 -4.56 5.73 -0.35
CA LEU A 55 -4.06 4.38 -0.57
C LEU A 55 -2.61 4.39 -1.06
N GLU A 56 -2.28 5.23 -2.05
CA GLU A 56 -0.91 5.36 -2.55
C GLU A 56 0.04 5.87 -1.45
N THR A 57 -0.40 6.84 -0.66
CA THR A 57 0.39 7.37 0.47
C THR A 57 0.65 6.27 1.52
N ALA A 58 -0.39 5.56 1.95
CA ALA A 58 -0.25 4.49 2.94
C ALA A 58 0.65 3.36 2.45
N ARG A 59 0.61 3.04 1.14
CA ARG A 59 1.49 2.05 0.54
C ARG A 59 2.94 2.52 0.52
N ALA A 60 3.19 3.78 0.12
CA ALA A 60 4.52 4.35 0.10
C ALA A 60 5.15 4.37 1.51
N GLU A 61 4.42 4.89 2.49
CA GLU A 61 4.85 4.93 3.90
C GLU A 61 5.10 3.52 4.46
N GLY A 62 4.22 2.57 4.15
CA GLY A 62 4.38 1.18 4.59
C GLY A 62 5.63 0.51 4.01
N ILE A 63 5.95 0.79 2.75
CA ILE A 63 7.18 0.29 2.11
C ILE A 63 8.40 0.95 2.74
N GLU A 64 8.39 2.27 2.91
CA GLU A 64 9.50 3.01 3.50
C GLU A 64 9.81 2.52 4.92
N GLN A 65 8.81 2.43 5.78
CA GLN A 65 8.96 1.91 7.14
C GLN A 65 9.42 0.45 7.15
N GLY A 66 8.92 -0.36 6.20
CA GLY A 66 9.33 -1.76 6.05
C GLY A 66 10.81 -1.89 5.68
N ILE A 67 11.29 -1.05 4.76
CA ILE A 67 12.69 -1.00 4.33
C ILE A 67 13.58 -0.50 5.47
N GLU A 68 13.19 0.58 6.14
CA GLU A 68 13.95 1.16 7.25
C GLU A 68 14.15 0.14 8.37
N LYS A 69 13.06 -0.46 8.86
CA LYS A 69 13.11 -1.50 9.90
C LYS A 69 13.89 -2.73 9.43
N GLY A 70 13.71 -3.13 8.17
CA GLY A 70 14.42 -4.27 7.60
C GLY A 70 15.93 -4.03 7.51
N LEU A 71 16.34 -2.81 7.14
CA LEU A 71 17.74 -2.41 7.05
C LEU A 71 18.39 -2.30 8.42
N GLU A 72 17.70 -1.68 9.39
CA GLU A 72 18.18 -1.56 10.77
C GLU A 72 18.39 -2.95 11.39
N GLN A 73 17.37 -3.81 11.36
CA GLN A 73 17.49 -5.19 11.86
C GLN A 73 18.54 -6.00 11.09
N GLY A 74 18.64 -5.80 9.78
CA GLY A 74 19.64 -6.46 8.94
C GLY A 74 21.07 -6.04 9.31
N LEU A 75 21.28 -4.76 9.60
CA LEU A 75 22.57 -4.21 10.00
C LEU A 75 22.96 -4.68 11.40
N GLU A 76 22.04 -4.66 12.37
CA GLU A 76 22.27 -5.16 13.72
C GLU A 76 22.63 -6.65 13.71
N ARG A 77 21.84 -7.46 12.99
CA ARG A 77 22.13 -8.90 12.83
C ARG A 77 23.44 -9.14 12.09
N GLY A 78 23.71 -8.37 11.03
CA GLY A 78 24.96 -8.45 10.28
C GLY A 78 26.18 -8.14 11.16
N LYS A 79 26.09 -7.08 11.98
CA LYS A 79 27.11 -6.74 12.98
C LYS A 79 27.32 -7.89 13.96
N LEU A 80 26.25 -8.42 14.54
CA LEU A 80 26.31 -9.57 15.46
C LEU A 80 27.06 -10.75 14.84
N PHE A 81 26.68 -11.17 13.63
CA PHE A 81 27.32 -12.30 12.95
C PHE A 81 28.78 -12.03 12.60
N ALA A 82 29.14 -10.80 12.24
CA ALA A 82 30.53 -10.43 11.99
C ALA A 82 31.39 -10.61 13.26
N PHE A 83 30.89 -10.17 14.43
CA PHE A 83 31.59 -10.39 15.71
C PHE A 83 31.68 -11.86 16.09
N LEU A 84 30.61 -12.64 15.91
CA LEU A 84 30.64 -14.08 16.15
C LEU A 84 31.69 -14.79 15.27
N ASP A 85 31.77 -14.42 14.00
CA ASP A 85 32.75 -14.97 13.05
C ASP A 85 34.19 -14.58 13.42
N MET A 86 34.43 -13.32 13.77
CA MET A 86 35.76 -12.87 14.20
C MET A 86 36.24 -13.58 15.48
N VAL A 87 35.34 -13.83 16.45
CA VAL A 87 35.70 -14.59 17.66
C VAL A 87 36.00 -16.06 17.31
N ARG A 88 35.23 -16.68 16.41
CA ARG A 88 35.49 -18.05 15.95
C ARG A 88 36.81 -18.20 15.22
N GLN A 89 37.19 -17.20 14.45
CA GLN A 89 38.49 -17.16 13.77
C GLN A 89 39.66 -16.84 14.71
N GLY A 90 39.38 -16.58 16.00
CA GLY A 90 40.39 -16.19 16.98
C GLY A 90 40.95 -14.79 16.77
N LEU A 91 40.27 -13.95 15.98
CA LEU A 91 40.67 -12.56 15.71
C LEU A 91 40.29 -11.62 16.85
N LEU A 92 39.25 -11.98 17.61
CA LEU A 92 38.72 -11.24 18.75
C LEU A 92 38.46 -12.18 19.93
N THR A 93 38.51 -11.64 21.15
CA THR A 93 38.06 -12.38 22.35
C THR A 93 36.58 -12.13 22.60
N SER A 94 35.92 -13.07 23.29
CA SER A 94 34.50 -12.95 23.66
C SER A 94 34.22 -11.69 24.48
N GLU A 95 35.15 -11.27 25.33
CA GLU A 95 35.02 -10.07 26.16
C GLU A 95 34.92 -8.81 25.30
N VAL A 96 35.86 -8.62 24.36
CA VAL A 96 35.89 -7.44 23.48
C VAL A 96 34.66 -7.43 22.57
N ALA A 97 34.28 -8.59 22.02
CA ALA A 97 33.10 -8.67 21.17
C ALA A 97 31.80 -8.36 21.93
N SER A 98 31.65 -8.88 23.16
CA SER A 98 30.47 -8.63 24.00
C SER A 98 30.34 -7.14 24.39
N GLU A 99 31.45 -6.48 24.73
CA GLU A 99 31.48 -5.05 25.04
C GLU A 99 31.05 -4.19 23.84
N GLN A 100 31.55 -4.50 22.63
CA GLN A 100 31.20 -3.76 21.40
C GLN A 100 29.75 -3.97 20.94
N LEU A 101 29.12 -5.04 21.39
CA LEU A 101 27.72 -5.36 21.16
C LEU A 101 26.81 -4.89 22.31
N GLY A 102 27.37 -4.36 23.40
CA GLY A 102 26.61 -3.86 24.55
C GLY A 102 25.89 -4.96 25.34
N MET A 103 26.45 -6.18 25.34
CA MET A 103 25.90 -7.35 26.05
C MET A 103 26.94 -7.95 26.99
N THR A 104 26.51 -8.85 27.86
CA THR A 104 27.42 -9.56 28.77
C THR A 104 28.20 -10.65 28.04
N VAL A 105 29.36 -11.01 28.58
CA VAL A 105 30.19 -12.12 28.05
C VAL A 105 29.39 -13.42 28.00
N ALA A 106 28.58 -13.70 29.03
CA ALA A 106 27.77 -14.91 29.11
C ALA A 106 26.72 -14.99 27.98
N GLU A 107 26.00 -13.88 27.72
CA GLU A 107 25.03 -13.80 26.61
C GLU A 107 25.72 -14.00 25.25
N PHE A 108 26.90 -13.39 25.06
CA PHE A 108 27.66 -13.56 23.84
C PHE A 108 28.14 -15.02 23.65
N GLU A 109 28.64 -15.66 24.70
CA GLU A 109 29.07 -17.06 24.64
C GLU A 109 27.92 -18.04 24.38
N GLU A 110 26.72 -17.74 24.86
CA GLU A 110 25.51 -18.50 24.55
C GLU A 110 25.17 -18.40 23.06
N LEU A 111 25.19 -17.19 22.49
CA LEU A 111 25.00 -16.96 21.05
C LEU A 111 26.08 -17.66 20.20
N LEU A 112 27.33 -17.65 20.68
CA LEU A 112 28.45 -18.32 20.01
C LEU A 112 28.23 -19.83 19.90
N LYS A 113 27.67 -20.46 20.96
CA LYS A 113 27.31 -21.88 21.00
C LYS A 113 26.08 -22.18 20.15
N GLU A 114 25.03 -21.38 20.26
CA GLU A 114 23.77 -21.57 19.52
C GLU A 114 23.97 -21.52 18.00
N HIS A 115 24.80 -20.58 17.54
CA HIS A 115 25.11 -20.43 16.13
C HIS A 115 26.23 -21.35 15.62
N HIS A 116 26.67 -22.34 16.41
CA HIS A 116 27.67 -23.31 15.98
C HIS A 116 26.96 -24.50 15.30
N LYS A 117 26.87 -24.46 13.98
CA LYS A 117 26.60 -25.63 13.15
C LYS A 117 27.90 -26.20 12.60
#